data_AF-A0A814SY82-F1
#
_entry.id   AF-A0A814SY82-F1
#
_cell.length_a   1.000
_cell.length_b   1.000
_cell.length_c   1.000
_cell.angle_alpha   90.00
_cell.angle_beta   90.00
_cell.angle_gamma   90.00
#
_symmetry.space_group_name_H-M   'P 1'
#
loop_
_entity.id
_entity.type
_entity.pdbx_description
1 polymer ?
#
loop_
_entity_poly.entity_id
_entity_poly.type
_entity_poly.pdbx_seq_one_letter_code
_entity_poly.pdbx_strand_id
1 'polypeptide(L)'
;MADKGMFNDRVAVNIPLKSDDNTEANINNDPPAYQNPHLNFNNGWKDLGFAIVFAIHIIVVIVVGLVLGLPIVLQHMKQISLEKPLRLSADFDIKPFAYSLSGAAAVGGLLSFLTLFALQLCAGHFIKCSFFILIMMQVLLGVGLFFVFPPLCVIPGVFILFTLIFISCVRKRITFAEAHLQAGCASLRSHPSLILVAVLMLIVEFLWFIFWCLMFVGVIRALNIDLTTNKVNMTSNQTQPATIYGLSTKTTPIRPPTFLMNETRKTTDNTPYSMKEGTRKKRMNSYSNDEQSQHMNTSQNLTSNTEQGNSGFIYKIVVFFLLLSWYWGAITFGNIINFITACTVGDWWFSNDDSGLYTMSNSIKRAFTKFVSYAEAQLVSLKLNPQR
;
A
#
# COMPACT_ATOMS: atom_id res chain seq x y z
N MET A 1 -35.52 38.28 20.30
CA MET A 1 -34.61 39.44 20.12
C MET A 1 -33.18 38.92 20.23
N ALA A 2 -32.61 38.52 19.09
CA ALA A 2 -31.17 38.31 18.92
C ALA A 2 -30.90 38.43 17.42
N ASP A 3 -29.81 39.13 17.13
CA ASP A 3 -29.55 39.96 15.96
C ASP A 3 -29.48 39.20 14.63
N LYS A 4 -30.24 39.68 13.63
CA LYS A 4 -30.14 39.29 12.21
C LYS A 4 -29.43 40.43 11.48
N GLY A 5 -28.15 40.26 11.18
CA GLY A 5 -27.52 41.07 10.14
C GLY A 5 -26.03 41.33 10.31
N MET A 6 -25.18 40.43 9.81
CA MET A 6 -23.76 40.74 9.57
C MET A 6 -23.08 39.88 8.49
N PHE A 7 -23.79 39.46 7.43
CA PHE A 7 -23.16 38.73 6.30
C PHE A 7 -23.69 39.16 4.94
N ASN A 8 -23.65 40.47 4.63
CA ASN A 8 -23.92 40.94 3.26
C ASN A 8 -22.90 41.94 2.71
N ASP A 9 -21.69 42.00 3.28
CA ASP A 9 -20.57 42.68 2.62
C ASP A 9 -19.87 41.70 1.67
N ARG A 10 -20.54 41.42 0.56
CA ARG A 10 -19.81 41.00 -0.64
C ARG A 10 -19.08 42.23 -1.13
N VAL A 11 -17.80 42.33 -0.77
CA VAL A 11 -16.86 43.25 -1.41
C VAL A 11 -16.91 42.97 -2.91
N ALA A 12 -17.69 43.76 -3.62
CA ALA A 12 -17.65 43.82 -5.07
C ALA A 12 -16.24 44.29 -5.41
N VAL A 13 -15.38 43.34 -5.79
CA VAL A 13 -14.09 43.65 -6.38
C VAL A 13 -14.42 44.30 -7.73
N ASN A 14 -14.59 45.63 -7.70
CA ASN A 14 -14.58 46.47 -8.89
C ASN A 14 -13.18 46.33 -9.47
N ILE A 15 -12.98 45.34 -10.33
CA ILE A 15 -11.82 45.28 -11.21
C ILE A 15 -11.97 46.50 -12.11
N PRO A 16 -11.09 47.52 -12.01
CA PRO A 16 -11.14 48.65 -12.91
C PRO A 16 -10.73 48.14 -14.29
N LEU A 17 -11.73 47.74 -15.08
CA LEU A 17 -11.59 47.56 -16.51
C LEU A 17 -11.26 48.95 -17.04
N LYS A 18 -9.98 49.17 -17.32
CA LYS A 18 -9.50 50.35 -18.01
C LYS A 18 -10.20 50.36 -19.37
N SER A 19 -11.21 51.21 -19.52
CA SER A 19 -11.86 51.46 -20.80
C SER A 19 -10.86 52.22 -21.65
N ASP A 20 -10.08 51.50 -22.45
CA ASP A 20 -9.30 52.14 -23.51
C ASP A 20 -10.31 52.63 -24.57
N ASP A 21 -10.74 53.90 -24.42
CA ASP A 21 -11.74 54.65 -25.22
C ASP A 21 -11.44 54.76 -26.72
N ASN A 22 -10.38 54.12 -27.22
CA ASN A 22 -9.99 54.17 -28.63
C ASN A 22 -10.39 52.92 -29.44
N THR A 23 -11.28 52.07 -28.91
CA THR A 23 -11.73 50.83 -29.57
C THR A 23 -13.23 50.85 -29.92
N GLU A 24 -13.84 52.02 -30.13
CA GLU A 24 -15.26 52.10 -30.52
C GLU A 24 -15.53 51.78 -32.01
N ALA A 25 -14.48 51.65 -32.84
CA ALA A 25 -14.66 51.53 -34.29
C ALA A 25 -14.89 50.11 -34.83
N ASN A 26 -14.95 49.05 -33.99
CA ASN A 26 -15.12 47.68 -34.50
C ASN A 26 -15.95 46.75 -33.58
N ILE A 27 -16.94 47.29 -32.88
CA ILE A 27 -17.79 46.56 -31.91
C ILE A 27 -19.02 45.90 -32.59
N ASN A 28 -19.21 46.07 -33.90
CA ASN A 28 -20.30 45.40 -34.65
C ASN A 28 -20.00 43.98 -35.11
N ASN A 29 -18.88 43.38 -34.69
CA ASN A 29 -18.67 41.96 -34.90
C ASN A 29 -19.24 41.23 -33.69
N ASP A 30 -20.40 40.59 -33.89
CA ASP A 30 -20.91 39.60 -32.95
C ASP A 30 -19.75 38.70 -32.51
N PRO A 31 -19.57 38.45 -31.20
CA PRO A 31 -18.50 37.59 -30.72
C PRO A 31 -18.57 36.29 -31.53
N PRO A 32 -17.43 35.82 -32.08
CA PRO A 32 -17.43 34.67 -32.96
C PRO A 32 -18.16 33.53 -32.24
N ALA A 33 -19.20 32.99 -32.88
CA ALA A 33 -20.01 31.93 -32.31
C ALA A 33 -19.07 30.86 -31.75
N TYR A 34 -19.25 30.54 -30.47
CA TYR A 34 -18.41 29.56 -29.79
C TYR A 34 -18.38 28.28 -30.62
N GLN A 35 -17.24 28.00 -31.26
CA GLN A 35 -17.08 26.78 -32.02
C GLN A 35 -16.99 25.65 -31.01
N ASN A 36 -18.11 24.93 -30.82
CA ASN A 36 -18.11 23.69 -30.07
C ASN A 36 -17.11 22.75 -30.74
N PRO A 37 -15.98 22.41 -30.07
CA PRO A 37 -15.00 21.51 -30.66
C PRO A 37 -15.69 20.17 -30.89
N HIS A 38 -15.94 19.83 -32.17
CA HIS A 38 -16.45 18.52 -32.55
C HIS A 38 -15.38 17.48 -32.24
N LEU A 39 -15.42 16.94 -31.02
CA LEU A 39 -14.59 15.83 -30.60
C LEU A 39 -14.99 14.60 -31.44
N ASN A 40 -14.23 14.33 -32.49
CA ASN A 40 -14.46 13.17 -33.33
C ASN A 40 -14.00 11.91 -32.57
N PHE A 41 -14.92 11.33 -31.79
CA PHE A 41 -14.67 10.12 -31.00
C PHE A 41 -14.57 8.84 -31.83
N ASN A 42 -14.65 8.94 -33.17
CA ASN A 42 -14.63 7.81 -34.09
C ASN A 42 -13.21 7.32 -34.44
N ASN A 43 -12.17 8.00 -33.93
CA ASN A 43 -10.81 7.45 -33.97
C ASN A 43 -10.78 6.20 -33.09
N GLY A 44 -10.57 5.04 -33.71
CA GLY A 44 -10.76 3.70 -33.13
C GLY A 44 -10.13 3.46 -31.75
N TRP A 45 -10.59 2.38 -31.10
CA TRP A 45 -10.31 1.98 -29.73
C TRP A 45 -8.83 1.59 -29.53
N LYS A 46 -7.92 2.57 -29.51
CA LYS A 46 -6.48 2.35 -29.28
C LYS A 46 -6.18 1.78 -27.89
N ASP A 47 -7.13 1.86 -26.96
CA ASP A 47 -6.89 1.57 -25.53
C ASP A 47 -7.41 0.23 -25.07
N LEU A 48 -8.07 -0.49 -25.98
CA LEU A 48 -8.70 -1.76 -25.67
C LEU A 48 -7.67 -2.78 -25.17
N GLY A 49 -6.48 -2.82 -25.78
CA GLY A 49 -5.42 -3.75 -25.40
C GLY A 49 -4.97 -3.55 -23.95
N PHE A 50 -4.76 -2.31 -23.55
CA PHE A 50 -4.35 -2.00 -22.18
C PHE A 50 -5.48 -2.22 -21.15
N ALA A 51 -6.73 -1.95 -21.52
CA ALA A 51 -7.87 -2.26 -20.66
C ALA A 51 -7.98 -3.78 -20.41
N ILE A 52 -7.72 -4.60 -21.44
CA ILE A 52 -7.63 -6.05 -21.32
C ILE A 52 -6.49 -6.46 -20.38
N VAL A 53 -5.30 -5.86 -20.53
CA VAL A 53 -4.15 -6.15 -19.64
C VAL A 53 -4.48 -5.79 -18.18
N PHE A 54 -5.12 -4.66 -17.93
CA PHE A 54 -5.56 -4.25 -16.60
C PHE A 54 -6.59 -5.21 -16.01
N ALA A 55 -7.57 -5.63 -16.81
CA ALA A 55 -8.56 -6.62 -16.39
C ALA A 55 -7.91 -7.97 -16.03
N ILE A 56 -6.97 -8.45 -16.85
CA ILE A 56 -6.20 -9.67 -16.57
C ILE A 56 -5.43 -9.52 -15.26
N HIS A 57 -4.76 -8.38 -15.04
CA HIS A 57 -4.02 -8.13 -13.80
C HIS A 57 -4.96 -8.15 -12.58
N ILE A 58 -6.12 -7.48 -12.63
CA ILE A 58 -7.11 -7.55 -11.54
C ILE A 58 -7.51 -9.00 -11.25
N ILE A 59 -7.81 -9.78 -12.29
CA ILE A 59 -8.19 -11.20 -12.13
C ILE A 59 -7.06 -11.98 -11.47
N VAL A 60 -5.81 -11.78 -11.89
CA VAL A 60 -4.64 -12.45 -11.30
C VAL A 60 -4.50 -12.08 -9.82
N VAL A 61 -4.57 -10.80 -9.44
CA VAL A 61 -4.45 -10.38 -8.03
C VAL A 61 -5.56 -11.00 -7.18
N ILE A 62 -6.80 -10.99 -7.66
CA ILE A 62 -7.94 -11.57 -6.95
C ILE A 62 -7.77 -13.08 -6.81
N VAL A 63 -7.47 -13.80 -7.90
CA VAL A 63 -7.32 -15.26 -7.87
C VAL A 63 -6.15 -15.68 -6.98
N VAL A 64 -4.98 -15.05 -7.11
CA VAL A 64 -3.80 -15.36 -6.27
C VAL A 64 -4.08 -15.00 -4.81
N GLY A 65 -4.70 -13.84 -4.54
CA GLY A 65 -5.08 -13.43 -3.20
C GLY A 65 -6.08 -14.37 -2.54
N LEU A 66 -7.08 -14.87 -3.28
CA LEU A 66 -8.07 -15.81 -2.77
C LEU A 66 -7.52 -17.23 -2.63
N VAL A 67 -6.72 -17.72 -3.59
CA VAL A 67 -6.19 -19.09 -3.56
C VAL A 67 -5.06 -19.24 -2.55
N LEU A 68 -4.11 -18.29 -2.51
CA LEU A 68 -2.95 -18.36 -1.63
C LEU A 68 -3.15 -17.62 -0.32
N GLY A 69 -3.78 -16.45 -0.33
CA GLY A 69 -3.93 -15.61 0.85
C GLY A 69 -5.05 -16.05 1.80
N LEU A 70 -6.25 -16.31 1.26
CA LEU A 70 -7.43 -16.61 2.07
C LEU A 70 -7.27 -17.83 2.99
N PRO A 71 -6.70 -18.98 2.55
CA PRO A 71 -6.53 -20.14 3.45
C PRO A 71 -5.65 -19.83 4.66
N ILE A 72 -4.65 -18.95 4.50
CA ILE A 72 -3.74 -18.55 5.59
C ILE A 72 -4.52 -17.75 6.63
N VAL A 73 -5.31 -16.78 6.17
CA VAL A 73 -6.12 -15.93 7.05
C VAL A 73 -7.19 -16.77 7.76
N LEU A 74 -7.89 -17.66 7.05
CA LEU A 74 -8.89 -18.54 7.64
C LEU A 74 -8.30 -19.50 8.69
N GLN A 75 -7.11 -20.05 8.43
CA GLN A 75 -6.39 -20.88 9.40
C GLN A 75 -6.06 -20.10 10.68
N HIS A 76 -5.59 -18.86 10.53
CA HIS A 76 -5.27 -18.00 11.67
C HIS A 76 -6.51 -17.62 12.49
N MET A 77 -7.61 -17.29 11.81
CA MET A 77 -8.89 -16.96 12.47
C MET A 77 -9.43 -18.16 13.27
N LYS A 78 -9.34 -19.38 12.73
CA LYS A 78 -9.77 -20.60 13.44
C LYS A 78 -8.93 -20.89 14.68
N GLN A 79 -7.62 -20.63 14.63
CA GLN A 79 -6.71 -20.79 15.77
C GLN A 79 -6.99 -19.77 16.88
N ILE A 80 -7.39 -18.54 16.55
CA ILE A 80 -7.77 -17.54 17.55
C ILE A 80 -9.02 -17.99 18.34
N SER A 81 -9.96 -18.70 17.71
CA SER A 81 -11.17 -19.19 18.37
C SER A 81 -10.97 -20.45 19.22
N LEU A 82 -9.89 -21.22 19.03
CA LEU A 82 -9.58 -22.41 19.83
C LEU A 82 -8.43 -22.10 20.80
N GLU A 83 -8.80 -21.81 22.04
CA GLU A 83 -8.01 -21.28 23.15
C GLU A 83 -6.85 -22.18 23.67
N LYS A 84 -6.05 -22.78 22.79
CA LYS A 84 -4.79 -23.44 23.17
C LYS A 84 -3.66 -22.97 22.27
N PRO A 85 -2.65 -22.26 22.81
CA PRO A 85 -1.50 -21.80 22.04
C PRO A 85 -0.62 -23.00 21.69
N LEU A 86 -0.95 -23.68 20.59
CA LEU A 86 -0.07 -24.66 20.01
C LEU A 86 1.09 -23.90 19.37
N ARG A 87 2.28 -24.05 19.97
CA ARG A 87 3.55 -23.47 19.54
C ARG A 87 3.97 -24.03 18.16
N LEU A 88 3.29 -23.63 17.09
CA LEU A 88 3.75 -23.93 15.74
C LEU A 88 4.72 -22.83 15.32
N SER A 89 6.00 -23.14 15.48
CA SER A 89 7.15 -22.30 15.16
C SER A 89 7.23 -22.01 13.66
N ALA A 90 6.60 -20.92 13.25
CA ALA A 90 6.97 -20.12 12.10
C ALA A 90 6.57 -18.68 12.44
N ASP A 91 7.53 -17.97 13.01
CA ASP A 91 7.42 -16.80 13.91
C ASP A 91 7.05 -15.48 13.20
N PHE A 92 6.11 -15.53 12.26
CA PHE A 92 5.48 -14.31 11.75
C PHE A 92 4.22 -14.06 12.58
N ASP A 93 4.35 -13.23 13.61
CA ASP A 93 3.21 -12.72 14.35
C ASP A 93 2.35 -11.87 13.39
N ILE A 94 1.30 -12.47 12.86
CA ILE A 94 0.34 -11.82 11.95
C ILE A 94 -0.45 -10.72 12.68
N LYS A 95 -0.54 -10.79 14.02
CA LYS A 95 -1.30 -9.85 14.84
C LYS A 95 -0.80 -8.40 14.70
N PRO A 96 0.49 -8.07 14.92
CA PRO A 96 0.99 -6.71 14.74
C PRO A 96 0.79 -6.21 13.30
N PHE A 97 0.94 -7.08 12.30
CA PHE A 97 0.69 -6.71 10.91
C PHE A 97 -0.78 -6.36 10.67
N ALA A 98 -1.71 -7.21 11.12
CA ALA A 98 -3.15 -6.98 10.98
C ALA A 98 -3.62 -5.73 11.75
N TYR A 99 -3.12 -5.53 12.98
CA TYR A 99 -3.42 -4.32 13.76
C TYR A 99 -2.83 -3.06 13.12
N SER A 100 -1.60 -3.13 12.60
CA SER A 100 -0.98 -2.02 11.89
C SER A 100 -1.76 -1.69 10.61
N LEU A 101 -2.19 -2.69 9.85
CA LEU A 101 -2.95 -2.53 8.63
C LEU A 101 -4.34 -1.91 8.88
N SER A 102 -5.07 -2.46 9.85
CA SER A 102 -6.36 -1.95 10.29
C SER A 102 -6.25 -0.52 10.82
N GLY A 103 -5.24 -0.24 11.65
CA GLY A 103 -4.96 1.09 12.18
C GLY A 103 -4.63 2.09 11.08
N ALA A 104 -3.74 1.72 10.15
CA ALA A 104 -3.37 2.57 9.02
C ALA A 104 -4.57 2.88 8.11
N ALA A 105 -5.42 1.89 7.84
CA ALA A 105 -6.64 2.07 7.06
C ALA A 105 -7.65 3.00 7.75
N ALA A 106 -7.90 2.80 9.05
CA ALA A 106 -8.81 3.65 9.82
C ALA A 106 -8.31 5.10 9.91
N VAL A 107 -7.03 5.29 10.20
CA VAL A 107 -6.39 6.61 10.25
C VAL A 107 -6.41 7.26 8.87
N GLY A 108 -6.09 6.52 7.81
CA GLY A 108 -6.12 7.01 6.43
C GLY A 108 -7.52 7.44 5.99
N GLY A 109 -8.55 6.65 6.31
CA GLY A 109 -9.94 6.99 6.03
C GLY A 109 -10.40 8.25 6.78
N LEU A 110 -10.10 8.33 8.08
CA LEU A 110 -10.42 9.52 8.89
C LEU A 110 -9.68 10.75 8.38
N LEU A 111 -8.39 10.63 8.07
CA LEU A 111 -7.58 11.72 7.55
C LEU A 111 -8.08 12.19 6.18
N SER A 112 -8.54 11.27 5.32
CA SER A 112 -9.13 11.59 4.02
C SER A 112 -10.45 12.37 4.19
N PHE A 113 -11.31 11.93 5.11
CA PHE A 113 -12.54 12.64 5.44
C PHE A 113 -12.28 14.03 6.01
N LEU A 114 -11.37 14.14 6.99
CA LEU A 114 -10.95 15.42 7.57
C LEU A 114 -10.34 16.35 6.51
N THR A 115 -9.56 15.79 5.58
CA THR A 115 -8.94 16.52 4.48
C THR A 115 -10.00 17.08 3.53
N LEU A 116 -11.00 16.27 3.14
CA LEU A 116 -12.13 16.73 2.33
C LEU A 116 -12.93 17.82 3.06
N PHE A 117 -13.17 17.64 4.35
CA PHE A 117 -13.88 18.63 5.16
C PHE A 117 -13.09 19.95 5.29
N ALA A 118 -11.78 19.87 5.56
CA ALA A 118 -10.91 21.04 5.62
C ALA A 118 -10.81 21.77 4.28
N LEU A 119 -10.77 21.02 3.17
CA LEU A 119 -10.78 21.56 1.81
C LEU A 119 -12.10 22.31 1.52
N GLN A 120 -13.23 21.78 2.00
CA GLN A 120 -14.52 22.47 1.91
C GLN A 120 -14.60 23.71 2.79
N LEU A 121 -14.01 23.71 3.99
CA LEU A 121 -14.08 24.85 4.90
C LEU A 121 -13.14 26.00 4.51
N CYS A 122 -11.91 25.68 4.10
CA CYS A 122 -10.83 26.66 3.97
C CYS A 122 -9.92 26.37 2.77
N ALA A 123 -10.48 26.39 1.55
CA ALA A 123 -9.77 26.17 0.28
C ALA A 123 -8.39 26.89 0.18
N GLY A 124 -8.33 28.18 0.51
CA GLY A 124 -7.10 28.97 0.41
C GLY A 124 -6.02 28.61 1.43
N HIS A 125 -6.41 28.25 2.66
CA HIS A 125 -5.46 27.82 3.68
C HIS A 125 -5.01 26.38 3.48
N PHE A 126 -5.85 25.55 2.86
CA PHE A 126 -5.55 24.14 2.60
C PHE A 126 -4.30 23.96 1.72
N ILE A 127 -4.15 24.77 0.66
CA ILE A 127 -2.97 24.69 -0.24
C ILE A 127 -1.68 24.98 0.55
N LYS A 128 -1.67 26.02 1.38
CA LYS A 128 -0.51 26.39 2.22
C LYS A 128 -0.22 25.30 3.26
N CYS A 129 -1.26 24.76 3.89
CA CYS A 129 -1.15 23.69 4.87
C CYS A 129 -0.59 22.40 4.25
N SER A 130 -1.05 22.03 3.05
CA SER A 130 -0.56 20.86 2.32
C SER A 130 0.94 20.94 2.02
N PHE A 131 1.43 22.10 1.56
CA PHE A 131 2.88 22.30 1.36
C PHE A 131 3.67 22.18 2.66
N PHE A 132 3.14 22.73 3.76
CA PHE A 132 3.79 22.62 5.07
C PHE A 132 3.85 21.18 5.56
N ILE A 133 2.75 20.43 5.47
CA ILE A 133 2.69 19.01 5.85
C ILE A 133 3.67 18.19 5.00
N LEU A 134 3.75 18.46 3.69
CA LEU A 134 4.64 17.75 2.78
C LEU A 134 6.12 17.99 3.14
N ILE A 135 6.51 19.22 3.47
CA ILE A 135 7.86 19.51 3.98
C ILE A 135 8.10 18.82 5.32
N MET A 136 7.17 18.92 6.27
CA MET A 136 7.29 18.29 7.58
C MET A 136 7.45 16.77 7.47
N MET A 137 6.66 16.11 6.61
CA MET A 137 6.77 14.67 6.34
C MET A 137 8.14 14.30 5.79
N GLN A 138 8.70 15.08 4.85
CA GLN A 138 10.04 14.81 4.32
C GLN A 138 11.14 15.04 5.36
N VAL A 139 11.00 16.07 6.22
CA VAL A 139 11.93 16.31 7.35
C VAL A 139 11.89 15.15 8.34
N LEU A 140 10.69 14.69 8.73
CA LEU A 140 10.53 13.55 9.62
C LEU A 140 11.11 12.27 9.01
N LEU A 141 10.91 12.04 7.70
CA LEU A 141 11.53 10.93 6.99
C LEU A 141 13.07 11.04 6.99
N GLY A 142 13.62 12.23 6.77
CA GLY A 142 15.06 12.50 6.83
C GLY A 142 15.65 12.23 8.22
N VAL A 143 14.99 12.71 9.27
CA VAL A 143 15.38 12.43 10.67
C VAL A 143 15.32 10.94 10.96
N GLY A 144 14.26 10.23 10.54
CA GLY A 144 14.15 8.78 10.70
C GLY A 144 15.27 8.02 10.00
N LEU A 145 15.58 8.37 8.75
CA LEU A 145 16.67 7.75 7.98
C LEU A 145 18.05 8.08 8.55
N PHE A 146 18.25 9.27 9.15
CA PHE A 146 19.51 9.64 9.79
C PHE A 146 19.89 8.70 10.95
N PHE A 147 18.90 8.28 11.75
CA PHE A 147 19.14 7.33 12.85
C PHE A 147 19.40 5.90 12.38
N VAL A 148 18.88 5.50 11.21
CA VAL A 148 19.09 4.15 10.65
C VAL A 148 20.42 4.07 9.90
N PHE A 149 20.69 5.03 9.01
CA PHE A 149 21.93 5.10 8.23
C PHE A 149 22.17 6.55 7.76
N PRO A 150 23.06 7.31 8.42
CA PRO A 150 23.23 8.74 8.18
C PRO A 150 23.38 9.17 6.71
N PRO A 151 24.11 8.45 5.83
CA PRO A 151 24.22 8.83 4.42
C PRO A 151 22.90 8.80 3.64
N LEU A 152 21.91 7.98 4.03
CA LEU A 152 20.60 7.94 3.36
C LEU A 152 19.78 9.23 3.57
N CYS A 153 20.12 10.05 4.56
CA CYS A 153 19.47 11.33 4.81
C CYS A 153 19.67 12.35 3.65
N VAL A 154 20.70 12.15 2.82
CA VAL A 154 20.94 13.02 1.65
C VAL A 154 19.78 12.96 0.65
N ILE A 155 19.17 11.79 0.46
CA ILE A 155 18.07 11.60 -0.51
C ILE A 155 16.86 12.50 -0.19
N PRO A 156 16.22 12.41 0.99
CA PRO A 156 15.11 13.31 1.33
C PRO A 156 15.55 14.77 1.40
N GLY A 157 16.80 15.07 1.78
CA GLY A 157 17.33 16.44 1.74
C GLY A 157 17.27 17.08 0.34
N VAL A 158 17.62 16.31 -0.70
CA VAL A 158 17.50 16.74 -2.10
C VAL A 158 16.03 16.94 -2.50
N PHE A 159 15.13 16.05 -2.08
CA PHE A 159 13.69 16.22 -2.33
C PHE A 159 13.10 17.45 -1.63
N ILE A 160 13.56 17.78 -0.41
CA ILE A 160 13.14 19.00 0.30
C ILE A 160 13.58 20.22 -0.49
N LEU A 161 14.83 20.25 -0.98
CA LEU A 161 15.33 21.35 -1.79
C LEU A 161 14.48 21.53 -3.06
N PHE A 162 14.21 20.46 -3.80
CA PHE A 162 13.33 20.52 -4.98
C PHE A 162 11.92 20.99 -4.64
N THR A 163 11.38 20.52 -3.52
CA THR A 163 10.05 20.94 -3.02
C THR A 163 10.03 22.44 -2.71
N LEU A 164 11.08 22.97 -2.07
CA LEU A 164 11.19 24.40 -1.76
C LEU A 164 11.33 25.27 -3.02
N ILE A 165 12.10 24.80 -4.01
CA ILE A 165 12.20 25.46 -5.32
C ILE A 165 10.84 25.47 -6.00
N PHE A 166 10.16 24.31 -6.05
CA PHE A 166 8.83 24.17 -6.63
C PHE A 166 7.81 25.12 -5.95
N ILE A 167 7.77 25.15 -4.62
CA ILE A 167 6.88 26.06 -3.86
C ILE A 167 7.18 27.52 -4.18
N SER A 168 8.47 27.89 -4.30
CA SER A 168 8.87 29.25 -4.66
C SER A 168 8.39 29.64 -6.06
N CYS A 169 8.45 28.72 -7.03
CA CYS A 169 7.93 28.92 -8.39
C CYS A 169 6.40 29.02 -8.42
N VAL A 170 5.70 28.18 -7.65
CA VAL A 170 4.23 28.10 -7.65
C VAL A 170 3.58 29.22 -6.83
N ARG A 171 4.29 29.84 -5.88
CA ARG A 171 3.73 30.84 -4.95
C ARG A 171 2.96 31.97 -5.65
N LYS A 172 3.44 32.43 -6.82
CA LYS A 172 2.79 33.49 -7.61
C LYS A 172 1.45 33.05 -8.23
N ARG A 173 1.24 31.75 -8.44
CA ARG A 173 0.02 31.17 -9.04
C ARG A 173 -0.99 30.67 -8.00
N ILE A 174 -0.69 30.75 -6.69
CA ILE A 174 -1.56 30.22 -5.63
C ILE A 174 -2.90 30.97 -5.56
N THR A 175 -2.91 32.29 -5.71
CA THR A 175 -4.16 33.08 -5.64
C THR A 175 -5.13 32.71 -6.75
N PHE A 176 -4.61 32.45 -7.94
CA PHE A 176 -5.40 31.94 -9.06
C PHE A 176 -5.93 30.53 -8.78
N ALA A 177 -5.07 29.63 -8.29
CA ALA A 177 -5.49 28.28 -7.90
C ALA A 177 -6.54 28.29 -6.78
N GLU A 178 -6.45 29.23 -5.83
CA GLU A 178 -7.42 29.42 -4.76
C GLU A 178 -8.79 29.82 -5.31
N ALA A 179 -8.86 30.78 -6.23
CA ALA A 179 -10.13 31.17 -6.87
C ALA A 179 -10.79 29.99 -7.60
N HIS A 180 -9.99 29.20 -8.33
CA HIS A 180 -10.47 27.96 -8.97
C HIS A 180 -10.92 26.90 -7.96
N LEU A 181 -10.18 26.71 -6.86
CA LEU A 181 -10.56 25.76 -5.82
C LEU A 181 -11.85 26.19 -5.11
N GLN A 182 -12.02 27.49 -4.85
CA GLN A 182 -13.25 28.03 -4.26
C GLN A 182 -14.46 27.82 -5.18
N ALA A 183 -14.30 28.06 -6.49
CA ALA A 183 -15.32 27.76 -7.48
C ALA A 183 -15.65 26.25 -7.50
N GLY A 184 -14.62 25.39 -7.51
CA GLY A 184 -14.80 23.93 -7.45
C GLY A 184 -15.50 23.47 -6.18
N CYS A 185 -15.16 24.04 -5.01
CA CYS A 185 -15.85 23.76 -3.74
C CYS A 185 -17.30 24.23 -3.75
N ALA A 186 -17.60 25.38 -4.37
CA ALA A 186 -18.97 25.86 -4.51
C ALA A 186 -19.80 24.88 -5.34
N SER A 187 -19.26 24.39 -6.46
CA SER A 187 -19.90 23.37 -7.30
C SER A 187 -20.04 22.01 -6.58
N LEU A 188 -19.05 21.61 -5.77
CA LEU A 188 -19.14 20.37 -5.01
C LEU A 188 -20.28 20.41 -3.97
N ARG A 189 -20.55 21.59 -3.39
CA ARG A 189 -21.67 21.78 -2.44
C ARG A 189 -23.03 21.78 -3.14
N SER A 190 -23.12 22.23 -4.39
CA SER A 190 -24.38 22.18 -5.15
C SER A 190 -24.71 20.77 -5.66
N HIS A 191 -23.72 19.87 -5.76
CA HIS A 191 -23.88 18.54 -6.32
C HIS A 191 -23.33 17.44 -5.39
N PRO A 192 -24.10 17.00 -4.37
CA PRO A 192 -23.68 15.96 -3.44
C PRO A 192 -23.43 14.60 -4.09
N SER A 193 -23.90 14.38 -5.33
CA SER A 193 -23.61 13.19 -6.12
C SER A 193 -22.12 12.96 -6.33
N LEU A 194 -21.31 14.02 -6.44
CA LEU A 194 -19.85 13.88 -6.54
C LEU A 194 -19.21 13.34 -5.27
N ILE A 195 -19.72 13.74 -4.10
CA ILE A 195 -19.23 13.23 -2.82
C ILE A 195 -19.52 11.73 -2.75
N LEU A 196 -20.71 11.31 -3.19
CA LEU A 196 -21.06 9.89 -3.25
C LEU A 196 -20.12 9.11 -4.18
N VAL A 197 -19.80 9.64 -5.37
CA VAL A 197 -18.82 9.01 -6.28
C VAL A 197 -17.45 8.90 -5.65
N ALA A 198 -16.97 9.95 -5.00
CA ALA A 198 -15.68 9.95 -4.32
C ALA A 198 -15.63 8.89 -3.21
N VAL A 199 -16.69 8.76 -2.41
CA VAL A 199 -16.81 7.74 -1.37
C VAL A 199 -16.84 6.33 -1.96
N LEU A 200 -17.59 6.10 -3.05
CA LEU A 200 -17.61 4.81 -3.73
C LEU A 200 -16.22 4.44 -4.28
N MET A 201 -15.51 5.40 -4.85
CA MET A 201 -14.15 5.18 -5.35
C MET A 201 -13.16 4.88 -4.23
N LEU A 202 -13.27 5.55 -3.09
CA LEU A 202 -12.47 5.25 -1.90
C LEU A 202 -12.70 3.80 -1.41
N ILE A 203 -13.95 3.32 -1.47
CA ILE A 203 -14.29 1.92 -1.13
C ILE A 203 -13.61 0.96 -2.12
N VAL A 204 -13.64 1.26 -3.42
CA VAL A 204 -12.98 0.44 -4.44
C VAL A 204 -11.46 0.37 -4.22
N GLU A 205 -10.82 1.50 -3.93
CA GLU A 205 -9.38 1.55 -3.60
C GLU A 205 -9.07 0.77 -2.32
N PHE A 206 -9.93 0.85 -1.31
CA PHE A 206 -9.78 0.08 -0.08
C PHE A 206 -9.90 -1.43 -0.33
N LEU A 207 -10.87 -1.85 -1.14
CA LEU A 207 -11.02 -3.26 -1.53
C LEU A 207 -9.80 -3.75 -2.33
N TRP A 208 -9.31 -2.94 -3.27
CA TRP A 208 -8.08 -3.23 -4.01
C TRP A 208 -6.90 -3.47 -3.06
N PHE A 209 -6.75 -2.59 -2.07
CA PHE A 209 -5.71 -2.74 -1.05
C PHE A 209 -5.85 -4.03 -0.24
N ILE A 210 -7.06 -4.39 0.19
CA ILE A 210 -7.30 -5.67 0.90
C ILE A 210 -6.88 -6.87 0.04
N PHE A 211 -7.31 -6.92 -1.23
CA PHE A 211 -6.93 -8.02 -2.13
C PHE A 211 -5.42 -8.09 -2.34
N TRP A 212 -4.78 -6.93 -2.50
CA TRP A 212 -3.33 -6.87 -2.61
C TRP A 212 -2.63 -7.39 -1.34
N CYS A 213 -3.11 -7.02 -0.14
CA CYS A 213 -2.56 -7.55 1.11
C CYS A 213 -2.74 -9.07 1.25
N LEU A 214 -3.90 -9.60 0.86
CA LEU A 214 -4.14 -11.05 0.83
C LEU A 214 -3.17 -11.76 -0.12
N MET A 215 -2.98 -11.21 -1.33
CA MET A 215 -2.00 -11.71 -2.29
C MET A 215 -0.58 -11.66 -1.72
N PHE A 216 -0.18 -10.53 -1.13
CA PHE A 216 1.14 -10.34 -0.55
C PHE A 216 1.44 -11.39 0.53
N VAL A 217 0.53 -11.56 1.50
CA VAL A 217 0.67 -12.57 2.56
C VAL A 217 0.73 -13.99 1.97
N GLY A 218 -0.12 -14.28 0.98
CA GLY A 218 -0.14 -15.55 0.23
C GLY A 218 1.19 -15.90 -0.40
N VAL A 219 1.74 -14.98 -1.19
CA VAL A 219 2.98 -15.18 -1.94
C VAL A 219 4.19 -15.29 -1.00
N ILE A 220 4.28 -14.45 0.04
CA ILE A 220 5.38 -14.52 1.01
C ILE A 220 5.41 -15.86 1.73
N ARG A 221 4.24 -16.38 2.15
CA ARG A 221 4.17 -17.71 2.77
C ARG A 221 4.59 -18.81 1.80
N ALA A 222 4.12 -18.76 0.55
CA ALA A 222 4.46 -19.74 -0.47
C ALA A 222 5.98 -19.78 -0.73
N LEU A 223 6.63 -18.62 -0.81
CA LEU A 223 8.08 -18.52 -0.96
C LEU A 223 8.84 -19.09 0.25
N ASN A 224 8.40 -18.80 1.47
CA ASN A 224 9.07 -19.29 2.68
C ASN A 224 8.98 -20.83 2.83
N ILE A 225 7.87 -21.44 2.39
CA ILE A 225 7.70 -22.90 2.40
C ILE A 225 8.69 -23.57 1.44
N ASP A 226 8.85 -23.02 0.24
CA ASP A 226 9.76 -23.56 -0.77
C ASP A 226 11.24 -23.52 -0.30
N LEU A 227 11.64 -22.39 0.32
CA LEU A 227 12.97 -22.24 0.92
C LEU A 227 13.25 -23.26 2.03
N THR A 228 12.25 -23.58 2.83
CA THR A 228 12.40 -24.53 3.95
C THR A 228 12.51 -25.96 3.44
N THR A 229 11.71 -26.32 2.43
CA THR A 229 11.70 -27.67 1.84
C THR A 229 13.04 -28.00 1.18
N ASN A 230 13.60 -27.05 0.43
CA ASN A 230 14.91 -27.22 -0.23
C ASN A 230 16.05 -27.42 0.78
N LYS A 231 15.98 -26.77 1.95
CA LYS A 231 17.00 -26.91 3.00
C LYS A 231 17.00 -28.31 3.64
N VAL A 232 15.83 -28.93 3.83
CA VAL A 232 15.71 -30.26 4.47
C VAL A 232 16.22 -31.38 3.55
N ASN A 233 15.99 -31.27 2.23
CA ASN A 233 16.44 -32.28 1.28
C ASN A 233 17.96 -32.30 1.09
N MET A 234 18.66 -31.19 1.34
CA MET A 234 20.13 -31.16 1.30
C MET A 234 20.77 -31.86 2.50
N THR A 235 20.22 -31.71 3.71
CA THR A 235 20.79 -32.34 4.90
C THR A 235 20.54 -33.84 4.99
N SER A 236 19.46 -34.37 4.40
CA SER A 236 19.17 -35.80 4.45
C SER A 236 20.11 -36.65 3.59
N ASN A 237 20.75 -36.09 2.56
CA ASN A 237 21.67 -36.82 1.68
C ASN A 237 23.12 -36.88 2.19
N GLN A 238 23.47 -36.18 3.29
CA GLN A 238 24.85 -36.13 3.79
C GLN A 238 25.09 -37.01 5.03
N THR A 239 24.15 -37.88 5.41
CA THR A 239 24.36 -38.80 6.55
C THR A 239 23.71 -40.16 6.28
N GLN A 240 24.14 -40.85 5.22
CA GLN A 240 24.28 -42.30 5.33
C GLN A 240 25.72 -42.59 5.77
N PRO A 241 26.00 -42.75 7.08
CA PRO A 241 27.15 -43.56 7.45
C PRO A 241 26.87 -44.94 6.86
N ALA A 242 27.77 -45.41 6.00
CA ALA A 242 27.79 -46.80 5.56
C ALA A 242 27.72 -47.68 6.81
N THR A 243 26.52 -48.15 7.13
CA THR A 243 26.32 -49.05 8.24
C THR A 243 26.78 -50.39 7.69
N ILE A 244 28.07 -50.67 7.90
CA ILE A 244 28.61 -52.00 7.75
C ILE A 244 27.73 -52.89 8.63
N TYR A 245 26.93 -53.74 8.00
CA TYR A 245 26.21 -54.82 8.67
C TYR A 245 27.25 -55.81 9.22
N GLY A 246 27.81 -55.47 10.37
CA GLY A 246 28.49 -56.40 11.25
C GLY A 246 27.44 -57.23 11.96
N LEU A 247 27.16 -58.41 11.42
CA LEU A 247 26.36 -59.47 12.02
C LEU A 247 27.01 -59.87 13.37
N SER A 248 26.61 -59.21 14.45
CA SER A 248 26.97 -59.62 15.82
C SER A 248 25.78 -60.32 16.46
N THR A 249 25.78 -61.64 16.34
CA THR A 249 24.90 -62.54 17.07
C THR A 249 25.21 -62.44 18.56
N LYS A 250 24.37 -61.73 19.32
CA LYS A 250 24.33 -61.92 20.78
C LYS A 250 22.90 -62.10 21.26
N THR A 251 22.51 -63.36 21.26
CA THR A 251 21.36 -63.95 21.94
C THR A 251 21.40 -63.58 23.43
N THR A 252 20.36 -62.95 23.95
CA THR A 252 19.98 -63.00 25.38
C THR A 252 18.52 -62.55 25.54
N PRO A 253 17.81 -62.97 26.61
CA PRO A 253 16.53 -63.61 26.45
C PRO A 253 15.37 -62.71 26.89
N ILE A 254 14.22 -63.10 26.36
CA ILE A 254 12.87 -62.63 26.66
C ILE A 254 12.65 -62.43 28.17
N ARG A 255 12.26 -61.21 28.55
CA ARG A 255 11.58 -60.95 29.84
C ARG A 255 10.18 -60.41 29.53
N PRO A 256 9.12 -60.98 30.10
CA PRO A 256 7.74 -60.58 29.83
C PRO A 256 7.38 -59.23 30.47
N PRO A 257 6.34 -58.55 29.96
CA PRO A 257 5.91 -57.24 30.46
C PRO A 257 5.17 -57.38 31.79
N THR A 258 5.70 -56.73 32.83
CA THR A 258 4.97 -56.53 34.08
C THR A 258 4.00 -55.38 33.88
N PHE A 259 2.71 -55.71 33.78
CA PHE A 259 1.61 -54.80 34.02
C PHE A 259 1.68 -54.31 35.47
N LEU A 260 1.78 -53.00 35.69
CA LEU A 260 1.42 -52.37 36.96
C LEU A 260 0.31 -51.36 36.73
N MET A 261 -0.85 -51.79 37.21
CA MET A 261 -2.07 -51.05 37.50
C MET A 261 -1.88 -50.35 38.88
N ASN A 262 -2.79 -49.44 39.23
CA ASN A 262 -2.86 -48.57 40.42
C ASN A 262 -2.03 -47.27 40.34
N GLU A 263 -2.50 -46.11 40.81
CA GLU A 263 -3.54 -45.87 41.82
C GLU A 263 -4.13 -44.47 41.67
N THR A 264 -5.45 -44.40 41.80
CA THR A 264 -6.22 -43.18 42.04
C THR A 264 -5.95 -42.70 43.46
N ARG A 265 -5.44 -41.48 43.65
CA ARG A 265 -5.53 -40.81 44.97
C ARG A 265 -5.94 -39.35 44.81
N LYS A 266 -7.22 -39.10 45.12
CA LYS A 266 -7.73 -37.80 45.58
C LYS A 266 -7.30 -37.62 47.04
N THR A 267 -6.74 -36.47 47.37
CA THR A 267 -6.98 -35.77 48.63
C THR A 267 -6.50 -34.32 48.54
N THR A 268 -7.45 -33.41 48.71
CA THR A 268 -7.42 -32.23 49.59
C THR A 268 -6.18 -32.11 50.48
N ASP A 269 -5.50 -30.97 50.47
CA ASP A 269 -5.77 -29.93 51.48
C ASP A 269 -4.86 -28.69 51.35
N ASN A 270 -5.47 -27.61 51.82
CA ASN A 270 -4.96 -26.27 52.03
C ASN A 270 -3.66 -26.22 52.86
N THR A 271 -2.75 -25.30 52.53
CA THR A 271 -2.40 -24.13 53.38
C THR A 271 -1.21 -23.36 52.81
N PRO A 272 -1.13 -22.04 53.06
CA PRO A 272 -0.01 -21.18 52.66
C PRO A 272 1.07 -21.14 53.75
N TYR A 273 2.34 -20.91 53.40
CA TYR A 273 3.27 -19.99 54.07
C TYR A 273 4.72 -20.16 53.58
N SER A 274 5.33 -19.01 53.30
CA SER A 274 6.65 -18.56 53.76
C SER A 274 7.95 -19.20 53.24
N MET A 275 8.75 -18.32 52.62
CA MET A 275 10.21 -18.18 52.66
C MET A 275 11.10 -19.41 52.90
N LYS A 276 12.08 -19.60 52.01
CA LYS A 276 13.49 -19.61 52.42
C LYS A 276 14.46 -19.41 51.25
N GLU A 277 15.28 -18.37 51.38
CA GLU A 277 16.60 -18.26 50.77
C GLU A 277 17.43 -19.51 51.03
N GLY A 278 18.21 -19.91 50.02
CA GLY A 278 19.11 -21.06 50.08
C GLY A 278 20.12 -21.01 48.96
N THR A 279 21.17 -20.23 49.18
CA THR A 279 22.47 -20.31 48.50
C THR A 279 22.94 -21.76 48.37
N ARG A 280 23.14 -22.25 47.13
CA ARG A 280 23.75 -23.58 46.92
C ARG A 280 24.74 -23.62 45.74
N LYS A 281 25.99 -23.49 46.15
CA LYS A 281 27.10 -24.44 45.89
C LYS A 281 27.52 -24.66 44.43
N LYS A 282 28.48 -23.82 44.04
CA LYS A 282 29.65 -24.11 43.19
C LYS A 282 30.04 -25.61 43.26
N ARG A 283 29.93 -26.32 42.13
CA ARG A 283 30.58 -27.63 41.92
C ARG A 283 31.55 -27.48 40.74
N MET A 284 32.81 -27.30 41.09
CA MET A 284 33.95 -27.62 40.24
C MET A 284 34.00 -29.14 40.11
N ASN A 285 33.94 -29.65 38.88
CA ASN A 285 34.50 -30.93 38.46
C ASN A 285 35.21 -30.62 37.14
N SER A 286 36.53 -30.52 37.16
CA SER A 286 37.47 -31.63 36.95
C SER A 286 37.68 -31.86 35.46
N TYR A 287 38.79 -31.30 34.99
CA TYR A 287 39.48 -31.68 33.77
C TYR A 287 39.75 -33.18 33.77
N SER A 288 39.47 -33.85 32.65
CA SER A 288 40.14 -35.06 32.23
C SER A 288 40.40 -34.93 30.74
N ASN A 289 41.66 -35.06 30.40
CA ASN A 289 42.22 -35.06 29.06
C ASN A 289 41.60 -36.16 28.21
N ASP A 290 41.32 -35.85 26.94
CA ASP A 290 41.37 -36.77 25.82
C ASP A 290 41.72 -35.95 24.56
N GLU A 291 42.98 -35.49 24.53
CA GLU A 291 43.66 -35.02 23.33
C GLU A 291 44.12 -36.23 22.50
N GLN A 292 43.25 -36.83 21.69
CA GLN A 292 43.70 -37.61 20.53
C GLN A 292 42.52 -38.00 19.65
N SER A 293 42.24 -37.19 18.62
CA SER A 293 41.70 -37.55 17.29
C SER A 293 41.25 -36.28 16.54
N GLN A 294 42.18 -35.35 16.29
CA GLN A 294 41.95 -34.16 15.45
C GLN A 294 42.71 -34.25 14.12
N HIS A 295 42.57 -35.35 13.39
CA HIS A 295 43.08 -35.42 12.03
C HIS A 295 42.03 -35.97 11.08
N MET A 296 41.84 -35.22 10.00
CA MET A 296 40.93 -35.41 8.86
C MET A 296 39.46 -35.06 9.10
N ASN A 297 39.08 -33.82 8.77
CA ASN A 297 37.88 -33.48 7.99
C ASN A 297 37.84 -31.99 7.58
N THR A 298 38.97 -31.41 7.15
CA THR A 298 39.07 -29.96 6.82
C THR A 298 38.79 -29.62 5.35
N SER A 299 38.33 -30.57 4.52
CA SER A 299 38.27 -30.39 3.06
C SER A 299 36.88 -30.30 2.42
N GLN A 300 35.78 -30.13 3.19
CA GLN A 300 34.42 -30.06 2.61
C GLN A 300 33.68 -28.72 2.73
N ASN A 301 34.34 -27.63 3.18
CA ASN A 301 33.66 -26.36 3.49
C ASN A 301 33.73 -25.27 2.41
N LEU A 302 34.18 -25.55 1.17
CA LEU A 302 34.40 -24.49 0.17
C LEU A 302 33.34 -24.37 -0.95
N THR A 303 32.33 -25.25 -1.01
CA THR A 303 31.35 -25.24 -2.10
C THR A 303 29.92 -24.83 -1.70
N SER A 304 29.64 -24.60 -0.40
CA SER A 304 28.29 -24.26 0.07
C SER A 304 27.90 -22.78 -0.01
N ASN A 305 28.83 -21.88 -0.37
CA ASN A 305 28.55 -20.43 -0.35
C ASN A 305 27.82 -19.91 -1.60
N THR A 306 27.76 -20.67 -2.68
CA THR A 306 27.20 -20.16 -3.96
C THR A 306 25.68 -20.32 -4.08
N GLU A 307 25.08 -21.33 -3.44
CA GLU A 307 23.64 -21.58 -3.57
C GLU A 307 22.77 -20.72 -2.63
N GLN A 308 23.32 -20.24 -1.52
CA GLN A 308 22.59 -19.37 -0.59
C GLN A 308 22.34 -17.96 -1.16
N GLY A 309 23.11 -17.54 -2.17
CA GLY A 309 22.93 -16.24 -2.83
C GLY A 309 21.69 -16.15 -3.73
N ASN A 310 21.30 -17.25 -4.39
CA ASN A 310 20.30 -17.19 -5.45
C ASN A 310 18.86 -17.13 -4.91
N SER A 311 18.59 -17.81 -3.79
CA SER A 311 17.26 -17.84 -3.17
C SER A 311 16.84 -16.48 -2.60
N GLY A 312 17.79 -15.76 -1.99
CA GLY A 312 17.58 -14.40 -1.51
C GLY A 312 17.35 -13.39 -2.65
N PHE A 313 17.92 -13.63 -3.83
CA PHE A 313 17.70 -12.80 -5.02
C PHE A 313 16.28 -12.96 -5.59
N ILE A 314 15.79 -14.20 -5.73
CA ILE A 314 14.42 -14.48 -6.21
C ILE A 314 13.39 -13.84 -5.28
N TYR A 315 13.54 -13.97 -3.96
CA TYR A 315 12.65 -13.34 -2.99
C TYR A 315 12.54 -11.82 -3.21
N LYS A 316 13.67 -11.13 -3.38
CA LYS A 316 13.70 -9.68 -3.63
C LYS A 316 13.00 -9.30 -4.93
N ILE A 317 13.18 -10.09 -5.99
CA ILE A 317 12.52 -9.88 -7.28
C ILE A 317 11.00 -10.02 -7.14
N VAL A 318 10.52 -11.08 -6.47
CA VAL A 318 9.08 -11.29 -6.31
C VAL A 318 8.46 -10.16 -5.47
N VAL A 319 9.11 -9.75 -4.38
CA VAL A 319 8.67 -8.60 -3.57
C VAL A 319 8.62 -7.32 -4.41
N PHE A 320 9.64 -7.09 -5.26
CA PHE A 320 9.66 -5.94 -6.17
C PHE A 320 8.46 -5.96 -7.13
N PHE A 321 8.16 -7.09 -7.78
CA PHE A 321 7.01 -7.19 -8.68
C PHE A 321 5.67 -7.07 -7.96
N LEU A 322 5.56 -7.54 -6.71
CA LEU A 322 4.37 -7.34 -5.87
C LEU A 322 4.14 -5.86 -5.57
N LEU A 323 5.20 -5.12 -5.21
CA LEU A 323 5.12 -3.67 -4.98
C LEU A 323 4.83 -2.90 -6.27
N LEU A 324 5.43 -3.32 -7.38
CA LEU A 324 5.13 -2.75 -8.70
C LEU A 324 3.67 -2.97 -9.09
N SER A 325 3.12 -4.17 -8.84
CA SER A 325 1.72 -4.52 -9.05
C SER A 325 0.79 -3.62 -8.22
N TRP A 326 1.11 -3.40 -6.94
CA TRP A 326 0.38 -2.47 -6.08
C TRP A 326 0.39 -1.05 -6.63
N TYR A 327 1.59 -0.53 -6.89
CA TYR A 327 1.81 0.84 -7.35
C TYR A 327 1.07 1.08 -8.66
N TRP A 328 1.21 0.18 -9.63
CA TRP A 328 0.54 0.30 -10.92
C TRP A 328 -0.98 0.28 -10.80
N GLY A 329 -1.53 -0.61 -9.96
CA GLY A 329 -2.97 -0.63 -9.68
C GLY A 329 -3.44 0.68 -9.05
N ALA A 330 -2.75 1.17 -8.03
CA ALA A 330 -3.09 2.41 -7.34
C ALA A 330 -3.05 3.64 -8.27
N ILE A 331 -2.02 3.76 -9.11
CA ILE A 331 -1.93 4.83 -10.11
C ILE A 331 -3.06 4.72 -11.14
N THR A 332 -3.40 3.51 -11.57
CA THR A 332 -4.50 3.30 -12.52
C THR A 332 -5.84 3.73 -11.92
N PHE A 333 -6.15 3.36 -10.68
CA PHE A 333 -7.35 3.84 -9.98
C PHE A 333 -7.37 5.36 -9.81
N GLY A 334 -6.26 5.97 -9.39
CA GLY A 334 -6.16 7.43 -9.27
C GLY A 334 -6.41 8.14 -10.59
N ASN A 335 -5.90 7.59 -11.69
CA ASN A 335 -6.21 8.09 -13.02
C ASN A 335 -7.72 7.93 -13.33
N ILE A 336 -8.35 6.77 -13.02
CA ILE A 336 -9.80 6.51 -13.22
C ILE A 336 -10.63 7.59 -12.56
N ILE A 337 -10.29 7.89 -11.32
CA ILE A 337 -10.96 8.92 -10.53
C ILE A 337 -10.79 10.29 -11.17
N ASN A 338 -9.57 10.66 -11.57
CA ASN A 338 -9.30 11.95 -12.22
C ASN A 338 -10.10 12.14 -13.50
N PHE A 339 -10.19 11.10 -14.33
CA PHE A 339 -10.95 11.16 -15.58
C PHE A 339 -12.47 11.27 -15.34
N ILE A 340 -13.02 10.47 -14.41
CA ILE A 340 -14.45 10.53 -14.06
C ILE A 340 -14.77 11.91 -13.49
N THR A 341 -13.89 12.45 -12.65
CA THR A 341 -14.03 13.79 -12.10
C THR A 341 -14.01 14.84 -13.22
N ALA A 342 -13.05 14.77 -14.14
CA ALA A 342 -12.96 15.68 -15.27
C ALA A 342 -14.20 15.64 -16.18
N CYS A 343 -14.73 14.44 -16.46
CA CYS A 343 -15.96 14.28 -17.24
C CYS A 343 -17.18 14.85 -16.50
N THR A 344 -17.27 14.64 -15.19
CA THR A 344 -18.38 15.17 -14.39
C THR A 344 -18.34 16.69 -14.29
N VAL A 345 -17.15 17.27 -14.14
CA VAL A 345 -16.95 18.72 -14.21
C VAL A 345 -17.29 19.25 -15.61
N GLY A 346 -16.92 18.52 -16.67
CA GLY A 346 -17.29 18.87 -18.04
C GLY A 346 -18.81 18.93 -18.25
N ASP A 347 -19.53 17.91 -17.77
CA ASP A 347 -21.01 17.86 -17.81
C ASP A 347 -21.64 19.10 -17.18
N TRP A 348 -21.08 19.60 -16.07
CA TRP A 348 -21.54 20.81 -15.41
C TRP A 348 -21.27 22.09 -16.20
N TRP A 349 -20.09 22.20 -16.81
CA TRP A 349 -19.75 23.38 -17.61
C TRP A 349 -20.52 23.46 -18.92
N PHE A 350 -20.95 22.32 -19.46
CA PHE A 350 -21.62 22.22 -20.76
C PHE A 350 -23.07 21.70 -20.65
N SER A 351 -23.73 21.93 -19.52
CA SER A 351 -25.07 21.37 -19.19
C SER A 351 -26.21 21.76 -20.11
N ASN A 352 -26.04 22.78 -20.98
CA ASN A 352 -27.06 23.19 -21.95
C ASN A 352 -27.05 22.35 -23.24
N ASP A 353 -26.28 21.26 -23.29
CA ASP A 353 -26.25 20.38 -24.44
C ASP A 353 -27.40 19.34 -24.38
N ASP A 354 -28.46 19.58 -25.16
CA ASP A 354 -29.62 18.71 -25.30
C ASP A 354 -29.28 17.28 -25.78
N SER A 355 -28.06 17.07 -26.30
CA SER A 355 -27.61 15.77 -26.81
C SER A 355 -27.34 14.72 -25.72
N GLY A 356 -27.29 15.11 -24.44
CA GLY A 356 -27.02 14.18 -23.33
C GLY A 356 -25.64 13.51 -23.39
N LEU A 357 -24.73 14.02 -24.23
CA LEU A 357 -23.44 13.41 -24.53
C LEU A 357 -22.52 13.35 -23.30
N TYR A 358 -22.71 14.29 -22.37
CA TYR A 358 -21.89 14.46 -21.17
C TYR A 358 -22.47 13.80 -19.92
N THR A 359 -23.67 13.21 -20.02
CA THR A 359 -24.34 12.55 -18.90
C THR A 359 -23.42 11.58 -18.16
N MET A 360 -23.43 11.69 -16.84
CA MET A 360 -22.55 10.95 -15.93
C MET A 360 -22.49 9.43 -16.21
N SER A 361 -23.60 8.78 -16.62
CA SER A 361 -23.59 7.33 -16.92
C SER A 361 -22.73 6.99 -18.14
N ASN A 362 -22.73 7.84 -19.18
CA ASN A 362 -21.91 7.67 -20.36
C ASN A 362 -20.43 7.93 -20.04
N SER A 363 -20.15 8.89 -19.16
CA SER A 363 -18.81 9.19 -18.68
C SER A 363 -18.20 8.04 -17.88
N ILE A 364 -18.96 7.41 -16.97
CA ILE A 364 -18.51 6.22 -16.23
C ILE A 364 -18.24 5.05 -17.19
N LYS A 365 -19.17 4.78 -18.12
CA LYS A 365 -19.01 3.71 -19.11
C LYS A 365 -17.75 3.92 -19.97
N ARG A 366 -17.48 5.17 -20.35
CA ARG A 366 -16.27 5.56 -21.12
C ARG A 366 -15.00 5.45 -20.29
N ALA A 367 -15.04 5.80 -19.00
CA ALA A 367 -13.90 5.63 -18.11
C ALA A 367 -13.45 4.17 -18.12
N PHE A 368 -14.33 3.23 -17.81
CA PHE A 368 -13.94 1.82 -17.77
C PHE A 368 -13.52 1.22 -19.13
N THR A 369 -13.83 1.88 -20.26
CA THR A 369 -13.50 1.37 -21.61
C THR A 369 -12.31 2.06 -22.29
N LYS A 370 -11.93 3.28 -21.92
CA LYS A 370 -10.90 4.09 -22.63
C LYS A 370 -9.67 4.43 -21.79
N PHE A 371 -9.42 3.65 -20.73
CA PHE A 371 -8.71 4.18 -19.57
C PHE A 371 -7.20 4.35 -19.71
N VAL A 372 -6.54 3.55 -20.54
CA VAL A 372 -5.07 3.50 -20.50
C VAL A 372 -4.39 4.39 -21.55
N SER A 373 -5.11 4.97 -22.53
CA SER A 373 -4.52 5.97 -23.47
C SER A 373 -3.98 7.20 -22.76
N TYR A 374 -4.59 7.62 -21.65
CA TYR A 374 -4.42 8.98 -21.16
C TYR A 374 -3.01 9.25 -20.64
N ALA A 375 -2.29 8.21 -20.19
CA ALA A 375 -0.87 8.32 -19.85
C ALA A 375 -0.02 8.62 -21.09
N GLU A 376 -0.36 8.04 -22.24
CA GLU A 376 0.33 8.30 -23.51
C GLU A 376 -0.08 9.66 -24.09
N ALA A 377 -1.36 10.03 -23.99
CA ALA A 377 -1.88 11.32 -24.45
C ALA A 377 -1.29 12.51 -23.66
N GLN A 378 -1.06 12.37 -22.34
CA GLN A 378 -0.37 13.41 -21.57
C GLN A 378 1.12 13.52 -21.93
N LEU A 379 1.77 12.39 -22.22
CA LEU A 379 3.17 12.38 -22.68
C LEU A 379 3.31 13.02 -24.08
N VAL A 380 2.30 12.83 -24.94
CA VAL A 380 2.23 13.42 -26.27
C VAL A 380 1.82 14.90 -26.22
N SER A 381 0.91 15.32 -25.32
CA SER A 381 0.59 16.73 -25.14
C SER A 381 1.75 17.53 -24.56
N LEU A 382 2.60 16.90 -23.73
CA LEU A 382 3.87 17.49 -23.25
C LEU A 382 4.92 17.64 -24.38
N LYS A 383 4.89 16.76 -25.39
CA LYS A 383 5.78 16.85 -26.55
C LYS A 383 5.32 17.84 -27.63
N LEU A 384 4.01 18.06 -27.75
CA LEU A 384 3.44 18.87 -28.85
C LEU A 384 3.28 20.36 -28.54
N ASN A 385 3.62 20.84 -27.34
CA ASN A 385 3.60 22.27 -27.05
C ASN A 385 4.82 22.76 -26.27
N PRO A 386 6.01 22.84 -26.90
CA PRO A 386 7.21 23.40 -26.28
C PRO A 386 7.21 24.94 -26.19
N GLN A 387 6.12 25.64 -26.54
CA GLN A 387 6.11 27.09 -26.79
C GLN A 387 5.06 27.86 -25.96
N ARG A 388 4.58 27.34 -24.82
CA ARG A 388 3.75 28.10 -23.86
C ARG A 388 4.31 28.11 -22.45
#